data_AF-A0A9D7D4K5-F1
#
_entry.id   AF-A0A9D7D4K5-F1
#
_cell.length_a   1.000
_cell.length_b   1.000
_cell.length_c   1.000
_cell.angle_alpha   90.00
_cell.angle_beta   90.00
_cell.angle_gamma   90.00
#
_symmetry.space_group_name_H-M   'P 1'
#
loop_
_entity.id
_entity.type
_entity.pdbx_description
1 polymer ?
#
loop_
_entity_poly.entity_id
_entity_poly.type
_entity_poly.pdbx_seq_one_letter_code
_entity_poly.pdbx_strand_id
1 'polypeptide(L)'
;MDARNTVAQSATRDVMACIGCNDCLIACPLPQASLVTIAELNHAVEQTVVTNPAVVDFVTACTQCRQCVPACPADLSRADMVLFNKMKVEDTVPNYTLLLQVGQQVSPSPWALDDLTARMAHVALFAGVPATDVRALLQKVTLRQLAAGELLVREGEFFDRMCVILSGGLEQWAEGHGGVRVHVLDLGPGSFFGELAVIADQPEPYAVVARELSVVLEIPKTALQRLMDTSPSFKTTMDELYRRRALFTYARRPDVLGGFPEQAVEEIFSRAQLRMLRAGEVVLKEDAPPGDVYLVRTGFLKVSRRVDAEREAVLVYFREGDLFGLLPLLHGERGHAYTVLATTRAEVVVIPGSHFFAVMSRYPNARAALEAGQGLEVERVARSALFSPPSPALGPKDATRAVMSMDVLVEKGLATGSEVLVVDTNVCVNCQNCVDACARRHKYGRLQLRGLQVDHFLFPTACRHCERPGVPPVQRQRHRSLAERRDHHRGGQLHRLRCVRRAMPLRQHQHAPRRAAEAYLHGEADGLLARRPRAGASPRVAQPERPRKAVKCDLCAGYDDYACVSACPVGAAFRIDPRSILPADAAQLGLAMKKEGR
;
A
#
# COMPACT_ATOMS: atom_id res chain seq x y z
N MET A 1 -1.55 18.87 22.88
CA MET A 1 -2.74 19.63 22.46
C MET A 1 -3.68 18.67 21.77
N ASP A 2 -4.92 18.62 22.20
CA ASP A 2 -5.93 17.65 21.77
C ASP A 2 -6.33 17.89 20.30
N ALA A 3 -6.26 16.87 19.43
CA ALA A 3 -6.57 17.00 18.01
C ALA A 3 -8.02 17.48 17.78
N ARG A 4 -8.94 17.10 18.69
CA ARG A 4 -10.32 17.61 18.75
C ARG A 4 -10.37 19.13 18.84
N ASN A 5 -9.57 19.72 19.73
CA ASN A 5 -9.54 21.18 19.92
C ASN A 5 -8.96 21.91 18.71
N THR A 6 -7.96 21.33 18.05
CA THR A 6 -7.40 21.90 16.81
C THR A 6 -8.42 21.90 15.67
N VAL A 7 -9.16 20.80 15.50
CA VAL A 7 -10.23 20.70 14.48
C VAL A 7 -11.37 21.67 14.80
N ALA A 8 -11.79 21.78 16.07
CA ALA A 8 -12.81 22.72 16.50
C ALA A 8 -12.42 24.17 16.21
N GLN A 9 -11.19 24.58 16.58
CA GLN A 9 -10.68 25.93 16.30
C GLN A 9 -10.63 26.23 14.80
N SER A 10 -10.19 25.26 13.99
CA SER A 10 -10.16 25.42 12.53
C SER A 10 -11.59 25.55 11.97
N ALA A 11 -12.53 24.71 12.43
CA ALA A 11 -13.92 24.76 11.99
C ALA A 11 -14.56 26.12 12.31
N THR A 12 -14.40 26.64 13.53
CA THR A 12 -14.95 27.94 13.93
C THR A 12 -14.38 29.08 13.08
N ARG A 13 -13.06 29.07 12.82
CA ARG A 13 -12.41 30.06 11.95
C ARG A 13 -12.95 29.99 10.51
N ASP A 14 -13.11 28.79 9.97
CA ASP A 14 -13.57 28.58 8.60
C ASP A 14 -15.05 28.94 8.42
N VAL A 15 -15.86 28.82 9.48
CA VAL A 15 -17.24 29.33 9.48
C VAL A 15 -17.24 30.86 9.41
N MET A 16 -16.40 31.53 10.20
CA MET A 16 -16.32 33.01 10.20
C MET A 16 -15.80 33.58 8.87
N ALA A 17 -14.93 32.85 8.17
CA ALA A 17 -14.43 33.23 6.85
C ALA A 17 -15.35 32.80 5.69
N CYS A 18 -16.46 32.11 5.97
CA CYS A 18 -17.35 31.57 4.96
C CYS A 18 -18.15 32.68 4.25
N ILE A 19 -18.03 32.74 2.93
CA ILE A 19 -18.83 33.67 2.09
C ILE A 19 -20.25 33.15 1.75
N GLY A 20 -20.65 31.97 2.26
CA GLY A 20 -22.00 31.43 2.09
C GLY A 20 -22.32 30.74 0.75
N CYS A 21 -21.32 30.46 -0.10
CA CYS A 21 -21.53 29.70 -1.35
C CYS A 21 -21.64 28.18 -1.13
N ASN A 22 -22.39 27.49 -2.00
CA ASN A 22 -22.59 26.03 -1.92
C ASN A 22 -21.57 25.19 -2.75
N ASP A 23 -20.51 25.78 -3.30
CA ASP A 23 -19.58 25.11 -4.21
C ASP A 23 -18.95 23.84 -3.64
N CYS A 24 -18.65 23.85 -2.34
CA CYS A 24 -18.10 22.69 -1.64
C CYS A 24 -19.07 21.50 -1.56
N LEU A 25 -20.39 21.76 -1.55
CA LEU A 25 -21.44 20.76 -1.58
C LEU A 25 -21.71 20.28 -3.00
N ILE A 26 -21.66 21.18 -3.99
CA ILE A 26 -21.78 20.86 -5.42
C ILE A 26 -20.65 19.93 -5.87
N ALA A 27 -19.43 20.14 -5.36
CA ALA A 27 -18.28 19.28 -5.63
C ALA A 27 -18.32 17.94 -4.88
N CYS A 28 -19.21 17.76 -3.92
CA CYS A 28 -19.28 16.54 -3.12
C CYS A 28 -19.87 15.38 -3.93
N PRO A 29 -19.24 14.20 -3.94
CA PRO A 29 -19.76 13.04 -4.68
C PRO A 29 -20.94 12.35 -3.99
N LEU A 30 -21.30 12.76 -2.76
CA LEU A 30 -22.34 12.11 -1.97
C LEU A 30 -23.74 12.64 -2.35
N PRO A 31 -24.72 11.75 -2.60
CA PRO A 31 -26.10 12.16 -2.86
C PRO A 31 -26.69 13.02 -1.73
N GLN A 32 -26.32 12.76 -0.48
CA GLN A 32 -26.78 13.51 0.70
C GLN A 32 -26.37 14.99 0.63
N ALA A 33 -25.33 15.35 -0.12
CA ALA A 33 -24.87 16.73 -0.23
C ALA A 33 -25.89 17.65 -0.90
N SER A 34 -26.81 17.12 -1.72
CA SER A 34 -27.88 17.92 -2.33
C SER A 34 -29.04 18.23 -1.37
N LEU A 35 -29.05 17.62 -0.17
CA LEU A 35 -30.09 17.79 0.83
C LEU A 35 -29.70 18.77 1.94
N VAL A 36 -28.49 19.33 1.87
CA VAL A 36 -27.93 20.20 2.90
C VAL A 36 -27.37 21.45 2.22
N THR A 37 -27.45 22.59 2.91
CA THR A 37 -26.86 23.86 2.50
C THR A 37 -25.62 24.19 3.34
N ILE A 38 -24.75 25.06 2.82
CA ILE A 38 -23.57 25.50 3.58
C ILE A 38 -23.97 26.28 4.84
N ALA A 39 -25.10 26.97 4.82
CA ALA A 39 -25.64 27.69 5.98
C ALA A 39 -26.02 26.72 7.10
N GLU A 40 -26.68 25.60 6.77
CA GLU A 40 -27.00 24.55 7.76
C GLU A 40 -25.74 23.88 8.31
N LEU A 41 -24.72 23.65 7.47
CA LEU A 41 -23.44 23.11 7.94
C LEU A 41 -22.68 24.07 8.86
N ASN A 42 -22.66 25.37 8.52
CA ASN A 42 -22.07 26.41 9.34
C ASN A 42 -22.80 26.52 10.69
N HIS A 43 -24.13 26.58 10.66
CA HIS A 43 -24.94 26.64 11.88
C HIS A 43 -24.72 25.39 12.74
N ALA A 44 -24.61 24.22 12.11
CA ALA A 44 -24.30 22.99 12.82
C ALA A 44 -22.97 23.06 13.56
N VAL A 45 -21.96 23.85 13.15
CA VAL A 45 -20.69 24.04 13.89
C VAL A 45 -20.93 24.72 15.24
N GLU A 46 -21.82 25.70 15.28
CA GLU A 46 -22.15 26.48 16.49
C GLU A 46 -22.98 25.68 17.50
N GLN A 47 -23.70 24.65 17.03
CA GLN A 47 -24.51 23.77 17.87
C GLN A 47 -23.65 22.79 18.67
N THR A 48 -24.03 22.53 19.93
CA THR A 48 -23.46 21.44 20.74
C THR A 48 -23.92 20.07 20.27
N VAL A 49 -25.20 19.96 19.90
CA VAL A 49 -25.83 18.76 19.33
C VAL A 49 -26.45 19.11 17.99
N VAL A 50 -26.09 18.35 16.95
CA VAL A 50 -26.64 18.54 15.60
C VAL A 50 -28.00 17.88 15.52
N THR A 51 -29.06 18.67 15.38
CA THR A 51 -30.45 18.18 15.36
C THR A 51 -31.05 18.05 13.97
N ASN A 52 -30.48 18.73 12.97
CA ASN A 52 -30.99 18.68 11.59
C ASN A 52 -30.69 17.29 10.96
N PRO A 53 -31.71 16.50 10.60
CA PRO A 53 -31.53 15.13 10.11
C PRO A 53 -30.77 15.08 8.77
N ALA A 54 -30.96 16.07 7.89
CA ALA A 54 -30.22 16.12 6.62
C ALA A 54 -28.72 16.34 6.86
N VAL A 55 -28.38 17.21 7.82
CA VAL A 55 -26.99 17.44 8.23
C VAL A 55 -26.41 16.17 8.86
N VAL A 56 -27.15 15.52 9.77
CA VAL A 56 -26.76 14.26 10.41
C VAL A 56 -26.45 13.19 9.35
N ASP A 57 -27.36 12.98 8.40
CA ASP A 57 -27.19 12.00 7.31
C ASP A 57 -25.98 12.31 6.44
N PHE A 58 -25.81 13.58 6.06
CA PHE A 58 -24.68 14.01 5.25
C PHE A 58 -23.34 13.84 5.96
N VAL A 59 -23.21 14.31 7.21
CA VAL A 59 -21.93 14.20 7.94
C VAL A 59 -21.63 12.75 8.28
N THR A 60 -22.64 11.92 8.54
CA THR A 60 -22.50 10.47 8.74
C THR A 60 -22.01 9.78 7.47
N ALA A 61 -22.55 10.14 6.30
CA ALA A 61 -22.12 9.62 5.01
C ALA A 61 -20.74 10.15 4.55
N CYS A 62 -20.30 11.31 5.04
CA CYS A 62 -19.04 11.93 4.64
C CYS A 62 -17.84 11.00 4.87
N THR A 63 -17.11 10.71 3.78
CA THR A 63 -15.90 9.85 3.77
C THR A 63 -14.60 10.62 3.92
N GLN A 64 -14.65 11.94 4.18
CA GLN A 64 -13.47 12.80 4.34
C GLN A 64 -12.51 12.77 3.12
N CYS A 65 -13.04 12.68 1.90
CA CYS A 65 -12.24 12.67 0.66
C CYS A 65 -11.59 14.03 0.31
N ARG A 66 -11.95 15.10 1.03
CA ARG A 66 -11.47 16.49 0.87
C ARG A 66 -11.71 17.15 -0.50
N GLN A 67 -12.61 16.62 -1.34
CA GLN A 67 -13.03 17.28 -2.60
C GLN A 67 -13.64 18.68 -2.36
N CYS A 68 -14.20 18.90 -1.18
CA CYS A 68 -14.77 20.18 -0.75
C CYS A 68 -13.73 21.29 -0.50
N VAL A 69 -12.44 20.95 -0.32
CA VAL A 69 -11.37 21.93 -0.04
C VAL A 69 -10.99 22.73 -1.29
N PRO A 70 -10.56 22.12 -2.41
CA PRO A 70 -10.19 22.88 -3.61
C PRO A 70 -11.39 23.55 -4.30
N ALA A 71 -12.62 23.13 -3.98
CA ALA A 71 -13.84 23.74 -4.50
C ALA A 71 -14.22 25.04 -3.77
N CYS A 72 -13.60 25.36 -2.63
CA CYS A 72 -13.95 26.54 -1.87
C CYS A 72 -13.27 27.80 -2.46
N PRO A 73 -14.00 28.80 -2.95
CA PRO A 73 -13.41 30.02 -3.50
C PRO A 73 -12.68 30.88 -2.46
N ALA A 74 -12.97 30.66 -1.18
CA ALA A 74 -12.30 31.31 -0.05
C ALA A 74 -11.11 30.50 0.51
N ASP A 75 -10.70 29.41 -0.16
CA ASP A 75 -9.57 28.55 0.22
C ASP A 75 -9.68 27.97 1.65
N LEU A 76 -10.89 27.56 2.04
CA LEU A 76 -11.18 27.07 3.40
C LEU A 76 -11.15 25.54 3.48
N SER A 77 -10.75 25.00 4.64
CA SER A 77 -10.69 23.56 4.88
C SER A 77 -12.07 23.02 5.27
N ARG A 78 -13.02 23.02 4.32
CA ARG A 78 -14.38 22.51 4.53
C ARG A 78 -14.45 21.06 5.03
N ALA A 79 -13.39 20.29 4.79
CA ALA A 79 -13.25 18.95 5.35
C ALA A 79 -13.22 18.96 6.88
N ASP A 80 -12.53 19.92 7.51
CA ASP A 80 -12.38 20.00 8.96
C ASP A 80 -13.69 20.44 9.62
N MET A 81 -14.44 21.34 8.99
CA MET A 81 -15.81 21.71 9.40
C MET A 81 -16.75 20.50 9.41
N VAL A 82 -16.79 19.74 8.31
CA VAL A 82 -17.63 18.54 8.23
C VAL A 82 -17.14 17.46 9.19
N LEU A 83 -15.83 17.35 9.42
CA LEU A 83 -15.25 16.44 10.41
C LEU A 83 -15.72 16.81 11.82
N PHE A 84 -15.69 18.09 12.18
CA PHE A 84 -16.15 18.55 13.49
C PHE A 84 -17.63 18.23 13.72
N ASN A 85 -18.50 18.53 12.76
CA ASN A 85 -19.92 18.18 12.85
C ASN A 85 -20.15 16.67 12.91
N LYS A 86 -19.37 15.88 12.14
CA LYS A 86 -19.41 14.42 12.20
C LYS A 86 -19.06 13.90 13.60
N MET A 87 -18.06 14.48 14.25
CA MET A 87 -17.67 14.08 15.61
C MET A 87 -18.79 14.35 16.62
N LYS A 88 -19.47 15.50 16.53
CA LYS A 88 -20.61 15.81 17.39
C LYS A 88 -21.77 14.84 17.21
N VAL A 89 -22.06 14.45 15.97
CA VAL A 89 -23.10 13.44 15.68
C VAL A 89 -22.73 12.07 16.23
N GLU A 90 -21.47 11.66 16.11
CA GLU A 90 -21.00 10.38 16.64
C GLU A 90 -20.97 10.36 18.18
N ASP A 91 -20.67 11.49 18.82
CA ASP A 91 -20.65 11.62 20.28
C ASP A 91 -22.07 11.55 20.89
N THR A 92 -23.14 11.83 20.12
CA THR A 92 -24.53 11.83 20.60
C THR A 92 -25.30 10.54 20.30
N VAL A 93 -24.65 9.56 19.65
CA VAL A 93 -25.27 8.25 19.39
C VAL A 93 -25.64 7.59 20.73
N PRO A 94 -26.90 7.15 20.92
CA PRO A 94 -27.33 6.52 22.17
C PRO A 94 -26.64 5.17 22.39
N ASN A 95 -26.68 4.64 23.61
CA ASN A 95 -26.25 3.27 23.84
C ASN A 95 -27.18 2.29 23.12
N TYR A 96 -26.61 1.31 22.42
CA TYR A 96 -27.36 0.25 21.74
C TYR A 96 -26.57 -1.06 21.77
N THR A 97 -27.29 -2.17 21.63
CA THR A 97 -26.67 -3.50 21.52
C THR A 97 -25.97 -3.64 20.18
N LEU A 98 -24.66 -3.90 20.20
CA LEU A 98 -23.90 -4.15 18.98
C LEU A 98 -24.38 -5.45 18.32
N LEU A 99 -24.27 -5.54 17.00
CA LEU A 99 -24.64 -6.73 16.25
C LEU A 99 -23.44 -7.66 16.09
N LEU A 100 -23.66 -8.96 16.31
CA LEU A 100 -22.70 -10.04 16.14
C LEU A 100 -23.00 -10.79 14.85
N GLN A 101 -22.00 -10.89 13.98
CA GLN A 101 -22.06 -11.69 12.77
C GLN A 101 -21.67 -13.14 13.09
N VAL A 102 -22.56 -14.09 12.78
CA VAL A 102 -22.33 -15.53 12.90
C VAL A 102 -22.49 -16.15 11.51
N GLY A 103 -21.37 -16.43 10.84
CA GLY A 103 -21.38 -16.81 9.43
C GLY A 103 -22.01 -15.73 8.53
N GLN A 104 -23.14 -16.04 7.90
CA GLN A 104 -23.92 -15.12 7.06
C GLN A 104 -25.08 -14.45 7.82
N GLN A 105 -25.32 -14.84 9.07
CA GLN A 105 -26.41 -14.29 9.89
C GLN A 105 -25.89 -13.19 10.82
N VAL A 106 -26.80 -12.31 11.24
CA VAL A 106 -26.52 -11.24 12.19
C VAL A 106 -27.50 -11.36 13.34
N SER A 107 -26.99 -11.41 14.57
CA SER A 107 -27.77 -11.49 15.80
C SER A 107 -27.36 -10.39 16.78
N PRO A 108 -28.18 -10.04 17.78
CA PRO A 108 -27.73 -9.18 18.87
C PRO A 108 -26.51 -9.79 19.58
N SER A 109 -25.50 -8.97 19.85
CA SER A 109 -24.33 -9.38 20.63
C SER A 109 -24.62 -9.28 22.14
N PRO A 110 -23.79 -9.91 23.00
CA PRO A 110 -23.93 -9.75 24.45
C PRO A 110 -23.43 -8.39 24.97
N TRP A 111 -22.91 -7.51 24.11
CA TRP A 111 -22.34 -6.22 24.53
C TRP A 111 -23.15 -5.05 24.01
N ALA A 112 -23.51 -4.13 24.91
CA ALA A 112 -23.88 -2.78 24.50
C ALA A 112 -22.63 -1.98 24.11
N LEU A 113 -22.83 -0.91 23.33
CA LEU A 113 -21.76 -0.03 22.87
C LEU A 113 -20.93 0.53 24.04
N ASP A 114 -21.58 0.97 25.13
CA ASP A 114 -20.87 1.48 26.31
C ASP A 114 -20.11 0.39 27.06
N ASP A 115 -20.69 -0.80 27.20
CA ASP A 115 -20.05 -1.93 27.89
C ASP A 115 -18.76 -2.35 27.16
N LEU A 116 -18.84 -2.45 25.82
CA LEU A 116 -17.67 -2.78 25.02
C LEU A 116 -16.64 -1.65 25.03
N THR A 117 -17.07 -0.39 25.06
CA THR A 117 -16.18 0.77 25.21
C THR A 117 -15.37 0.68 26.50
N ALA A 118 -16.03 0.41 27.63
CA ALA A 118 -15.38 0.23 28.92
C ALA A 118 -14.40 -0.96 28.88
N ARG A 119 -14.78 -2.07 28.25
CA ARG A 119 -13.92 -3.25 28.11
C ARG A 119 -12.67 -2.97 27.26
N MET A 120 -12.78 -2.17 26.20
CA MET A 120 -11.65 -1.81 25.34
C MET A 120 -10.59 -0.99 26.07
N ALA A 121 -10.94 -0.22 27.10
CA ALA A 121 -9.97 0.50 27.92
C ALA A 121 -8.96 -0.42 28.63
N HIS A 122 -9.30 -1.69 28.84
CA HIS A 122 -8.40 -2.69 29.45
C HIS A 122 -7.51 -3.40 28.44
N VAL A 123 -7.75 -3.23 27.14
CA VAL A 123 -6.88 -3.79 26.10
C VAL A 123 -5.69 -2.86 25.95
N ALA A 124 -4.47 -3.39 26.12
CA ALA A 124 -3.22 -2.60 26.08
C ALA A 124 -3.08 -1.71 24.83
N LEU A 125 -3.66 -2.14 23.72
CA LEU A 125 -3.73 -1.39 22.46
C LEU A 125 -4.43 -0.02 22.58
N PHE A 126 -5.49 0.06 23.41
CA PHE A 126 -6.30 1.27 23.60
C PHE A 126 -5.96 2.00 24.91
N ALA A 127 -4.87 1.62 25.59
CA ALA A 127 -4.41 2.29 26.79
C ALA A 127 -4.12 3.78 26.51
N GLY A 128 -4.69 4.67 27.31
CA GLY A 128 -4.52 6.12 27.15
C GLY A 128 -5.28 6.74 25.97
N VAL A 129 -6.22 6.00 25.35
CA VAL A 129 -7.14 6.54 24.35
C VAL A 129 -8.41 7.05 25.06
N PRO A 130 -8.90 8.27 24.76
CA PRO A 130 -10.16 8.75 25.32
C PRO A 130 -11.34 7.81 25.03
N ALA A 131 -12.19 7.57 26.03
CA ALA A 131 -13.36 6.69 25.87
C ALA A 131 -14.31 7.15 24.76
N THR A 132 -14.41 8.46 24.52
CA THR A 132 -15.19 9.05 23.41
C THR A 132 -14.67 8.61 22.04
N ASP A 133 -13.35 8.55 21.85
CA ASP A 133 -12.74 8.13 20.60
C ASP A 133 -12.85 6.61 20.39
N VAL A 134 -12.73 5.83 21.47
CA VAL A 134 -12.98 4.37 21.44
C VAL A 134 -14.45 4.09 21.11
N ARG A 135 -15.39 4.80 21.75
CA ARG A 135 -16.82 4.67 21.47
C ARG A 135 -17.14 5.01 20.02
N ALA A 136 -16.58 6.09 19.49
CA ALA A 136 -16.73 6.49 18.09
C ALA A 136 -16.12 5.47 17.10
N LEU A 137 -15.02 4.81 17.48
CA LEU A 137 -14.46 3.70 16.72
C LEU A 137 -15.43 2.52 16.67
N LEU A 138 -15.96 2.11 17.83
CA LEU A 138 -16.84 0.95 17.97
C LEU A 138 -18.17 1.07 17.21
N GLN A 139 -18.60 2.28 16.85
CA GLN A 139 -19.73 2.50 15.95
C GLN A 139 -19.47 2.03 14.50
N LYS A 140 -18.21 1.72 14.14
CA LYS A 140 -17.78 1.41 12.76
C LYS A 140 -17.17 0.03 12.61
N VAL A 141 -17.16 -0.75 13.68
CA VAL A 141 -16.57 -2.10 13.72
C VAL A 141 -17.58 -3.16 13.30
N THR A 142 -17.08 -4.37 13.03
CA THR A 142 -17.90 -5.56 12.89
C THR A 142 -17.50 -6.53 13.99
N LEU A 143 -18.46 -6.96 14.82
CA LEU A 143 -18.23 -8.11 15.71
C LEU A 143 -18.50 -9.38 14.92
N ARG A 144 -17.53 -10.29 14.90
CA ARG A 144 -17.65 -11.56 14.18
C ARG A 144 -17.36 -12.72 15.11
N GLN A 145 -18.24 -13.71 15.11
CA GLN A 145 -18.03 -15.00 15.73
C GLN A 145 -17.46 -15.98 14.71
N LEU A 146 -16.48 -16.76 15.14
CA LEU A 146 -15.79 -17.77 14.35
C LEU A 146 -15.98 -19.13 15.00
N ALA A 147 -16.32 -20.13 14.19
CA ALA A 147 -16.34 -21.52 14.65
C ALA A 147 -14.91 -22.07 14.78
N ALA A 148 -14.71 -23.11 15.60
CA ALA A 148 -13.44 -23.83 15.64
C ALA A 148 -13.06 -24.37 14.25
N GLY A 149 -11.83 -24.16 13.83
CA GLY A 149 -11.30 -24.48 12.51
C GLY A 149 -11.64 -23.48 11.40
N GLU A 150 -12.40 -22.42 11.68
CA GLU A 150 -12.76 -21.42 10.66
C GLU A 150 -11.54 -20.57 10.28
N LEU A 151 -11.24 -20.54 8.97
CA LEU A 151 -10.20 -19.71 8.39
C LEU A 151 -10.69 -18.27 8.22
N LEU A 152 -10.09 -17.34 8.97
CA LEU A 152 -10.44 -15.92 8.90
C LEU A 152 -9.66 -15.20 7.79
N VAL A 153 -8.36 -15.47 7.67
CA VAL A 153 -7.47 -14.87 6.66
C VAL A 153 -6.54 -15.92 6.07
N ARG A 154 -6.32 -15.87 4.76
CA ARG A 154 -5.31 -16.69 4.08
C ARG A 154 -3.96 -15.97 4.05
N GLU A 155 -2.88 -16.74 4.16
CA GLU A 155 -1.54 -16.23 3.91
C GLU A 155 -1.46 -15.63 2.50
N GLY A 156 -0.81 -14.46 2.39
CA GLY A 156 -0.66 -13.72 1.14
C GLY A 156 -1.92 -12.99 0.67
N GLU A 157 -3.00 -13.03 1.43
CA GLU A 157 -4.23 -12.29 1.12
C GLU A 157 -4.17 -10.86 1.69
N PHE A 158 -4.72 -9.90 0.94
CA PHE A 158 -4.90 -8.55 1.46
C PHE A 158 -6.09 -8.52 2.41
N PHE A 159 -5.84 -8.09 3.64
CA PHE A 159 -6.86 -7.94 4.65
C PHE A 159 -7.05 -6.45 4.99
N ASP A 160 -8.24 -5.90 4.72
CA ASP A 160 -8.52 -4.46 4.87
C ASP A 160 -9.01 -4.07 6.27
N ARG A 161 -8.81 -4.97 7.24
CA ARG A 161 -9.29 -4.86 8.62
C ARG A 161 -8.20 -5.25 9.60
N MET A 162 -8.22 -4.61 10.75
CA MET A 162 -7.44 -5.02 11.92
C MET A 162 -8.39 -5.75 12.88
N CYS A 163 -8.00 -6.91 13.38
CA CYS A 163 -8.84 -7.69 14.29
C CYS A 163 -8.30 -7.63 15.71
N VAL A 164 -9.18 -7.43 16.69
CA VAL A 164 -8.88 -7.60 18.13
C VAL A 164 -9.70 -8.77 18.66
N ILE A 165 -9.07 -9.68 19.39
CA ILE A 165 -9.72 -10.89 19.88
C ILE A 165 -10.40 -10.57 21.22
N LEU A 166 -11.72 -10.77 21.28
CA LEU A 166 -12.53 -10.47 22.46
C LEU A 166 -12.72 -11.69 23.36
N SER A 167 -12.82 -12.88 22.79
CA SER A 167 -12.95 -14.15 23.49
C SER A 167 -12.52 -15.30 22.57
N GLY A 168 -12.16 -16.45 23.17
CA GLY A 168 -11.66 -17.61 22.44
C GLY A 168 -10.17 -17.50 22.13
N GLY A 169 -9.72 -18.25 21.12
CA GLY A 169 -8.33 -18.32 20.70
C GLY A 169 -8.20 -18.56 19.20
N LEU A 170 -7.32 -17.82 18.57
CA LEU A 170 -6.93 -17.96 17.17
C LEU A 170 -5.48 -18.45 17.10
N GLU A 171 -5.09 -18.97 15.96
CA GLU A 171 -3.72 -19.40 15.65
C GLU A 171 -3.30 -18.87 14.29
N GLN A 172 -2.02 -18.53 14.20
CA GLN A 172 -1.37 -18.10 12.98
C GLN A 172 -0.47 -19.21 12.46
N TRP A 173 -0.54 -19.46 11.16
CA TRP A 173 0.26 -20.46 10.46
C TRP A 173 0.94 -19.85 9.24
N ALA A 174 2.11 -20.37 8.89
CA ALA A 174 2.81 -20.06 7.64
C ALA A 174 3.02 -21.35 6.83
N GLU A 175 3.06 -21.24 5.51
CA GLU A 175 3.46 -22.34 4.63
C GLU A 175 4.98 -22.44 4.56
N GLY A 176 5.52 -23.51 5.15
CA GLY A 176 6.95 -23.84 5.13
C GLY A 176 7.37 -24.55 3.84
N HIS A 177 8.67 -24.85 3.75
CA HIS A 177 9.25 -25.54 2.60
C HIS A 177 8.60 -26.92 2.37
N GLY A 178 8.20 -27.21 1.13
CA GLY A 178 7.53 -28.47 0.80
C GLY A 178 6.05 -28.55 1.20
N GLY A 179 5.41 -27.41 1.53
CA GLY A 179 3.99 -27.34 1.87
C GLY A 179 3.66 -27.72 3.33
N VAL A 180 4.69 -27.87 4.18
CA VAL A 180 4.52 -28.17 5.60
C VAL A 180 4.04 -26.92 6.34
N ARG A 181 2.91 -27.01 7.04
CA ARG A 181 2.40 -25.90 7.86
C ARG A 181 3.26 -25.70 9.10
N VAL A 182 3.72 -24.48 9.31
CA VAL A 182 4.50 -24.07 10.48
C VAL A 182 3.61 -23.22 11.39
N HIS A 183 3.46 -23.62 12.65
CA HIS A 183 2.76 -22.81 13.66
C HIS A 183 3.59 -21.56 13.96
N VAL A 184 2.95 -20.40 13.88
CA VAL A 184 3.60 -19.11 14.10
C VAL A 184 3.29 -18.61 15.51
N LEU A 185 2.01 -18.43 15.83
CA LEU A 185 1.61 -17.78 17.08
C LEU A 185 0.18 -18.16 17.48
N ASP A 186 -0.03 -18.36 18.77
CA ASP A 186 -1.38 -18.40 19.36
C ASP A 186 -1.81 -17.00 19.81
N LEU A 187 -3.04 -16.63 19.45
CA LEU A 187 -3.62 -15.33 19.76
C LEU A 187 -4.83 -15.49 20.68
N GLY A 188 -4.69 -15.07 21.93
CA GLY A 188 -5.77 -15.06 22.93
C GLY A 188 -6.48 -13.71 23.07
N PRO A 189 -7.44 -13.59 24.00
CA PRO A 189 -8.18 -12.35 24.24
C PRO A 189 -7.27 -11.16 24.55
N GLY A 190 -7.58 -10.00 23.95
CA GLY A 190 -6.76 -8.78 24.03
C GLY A 190 -5.63 -8.73 22.99
N SER A 191 -5.29 -9.85 22.37
CA SER A 191 -4.38 -9.87 21.21
C SER A 191 -5.08 -9.31 19.98
N PHE A 192 -4.28 -8.86 19.01
CA PHE A 192 -4.78 -8.34 17.74
C PHE A 192 -3.93 -8.84 16.56
N PHE A 193 -4.37 -8.66 15.33
CA PHE A 193 -3.59 -8.85 14.09
C PHE A 193 -4.21 -8.02 12.96
N GLY A 194 -3.63 -8.03 11.76
CA GLY A 194 -4.13 -7.27 10.61
C GLY A 194 -3.55 -5.85 10.51
N GLU A 195 -2.77 -5.42 11.50
CA GLU A 195 -2.16 -4.09 11.49
C GLU A 195 -1.15 -3.92 10.36
N LEU A 196 -0.46 -5.00 9.99
CA LEU A 196 0.49 -4.99 8.87
C LEU A 196 -0.24 -4.72 7.56
N ALA A 197 -1.33 -5.44 7.28
CA ALA A 197 -2.09 -5.20 6.06
C ALA A 197 -2.74 -3.82 6.04
N VAL A 198 -3.29 -3.38 7.17
CA VAL A 198 -3.99 -2.09 7.24
C VAL A 198 -3.03 -0.90 7.17
N ILE A 199 -1.91 -0.91 7.90
CA ILE A 199 -0.98 0.22 7.99
C ILE A 199 -0.02 0.25 6.80
N ALA A 200 0.54 -0.90 6.43
CA ALA A 200 1.58 -0.98 5.41
C ALA A 200 1.06 -1.23 3.99
N ASP A 201 -0.25 -1.49 3.82
CA ASP A 201 -0.81 -2.00 2.56
C ASP A 201 -0.04 -3.24 2.06
N GLN A 202 0.25 -4.16 3.00
CA GLN A 202 0.91 -5.43 2.74
C GLN A 202 -0.10 -6.59 2.78
N PRO A 203 0.13 -7.70 2.07
CA PRO A 203 -0.64 -8.92 2.34
C PRO A 203 -0.38 -9.42 3.76
N GLU A 204 -1.35 -10.13 4.34
CA GLU A 204 -1.12 -10.79 5.63
C GLU A 204 -0.09 -11.92 5.47
N PRO A 205 0.95 -11.93 6.30
CA PRO A 205 2.07 -12.87 6.17
C PRO A 205 1.73 -14.28 6.65
N TYR A 206 0.63 -14.44 7.38
CA TYR A 206 0.25 -15.69 8.02
C TYR A 206 -1.24 -15.96 7.78
N ALA A 207 -1.59 -17.23 7.60
CA ALA A 207 -2.97 -17.67 7.67
C ALA A 207 -3.45 -17.59 9.12
N VAL A 208 -4.71 -17.21 9.33
CA VAL A 208 -5.31 -17.05 10.66
C VAL A 208 -6.53 -17.94 10.78
N VAL A 209 -6.52 -18.86 11.74
CA VAL A 209 -7.59 -19.85 11.96
C VAL A 209 -8.08 -19.77 13.41
N ALA A 210 -9.38 -19.92 13.63
CA ALA A 210 -9.92 -20.04 14.98
C ALA A 210 -9.66 -21.44 15.55
N ARG A 211 -9.07 -21.55 16.75
CA ARG A 211 -8.85 -22.83 17.43
C ARG A 211 -10.10 -23.35 18.13
N GLU A 212 -10.87 -22.40 18.64
CA GLU A 212 -12.10 -22.62 19.39
C GLU A 212 -13.13 -21.55 19.00
N LEU A 213 -14.34 -21.66 19.56
CA LEU A 213 -15.37 -20.65 19.36
C LEU A 213 -14.85 -19.29 19.82
N SER A 214 -14.67 -18.37 18.88
CA SER A 214 -13.99 -17.11 19.12
C SER A 214 -14.82 -15.93 18.66
N VAL A 215 -14.69 -14.80 19.34
CA VAL A 215 -15.32 -13.54 18.92
C VAL A 215 -14.24 -12.51 18.69
N VAL A 216 -14.24 -11.92 17.51
CA VAL A 216 -13.27 -10.90 17.08
C VAL A 216 -13.98 -9.59 16.76
N LEU A 217 -13.31 -8.50 17.07
CA LEU A 217 -13.65 -7.14 16.69
C LEU A 217 -12.87 -6.79 15.42
N GLU A 218 -13.55 -6.71 14.28
CA GLU A 218 -12.94 -6.27 13.03
C GLU A 218 -13.07 -4.75 12.87
N ILE A 219 -11.94 -4.07 12.78
CA ILE A 219 -11.81 -2.63 12.65
C ILE A 219 -11.41 -2.30 11.20
N PRO A 220 -12.27 -1.62 10.42
CA PRO A 220 -11.93 -1.23 9.06
C PRO A 220 -10.75 -0.27 9.01
N LYS A 221 -9.91 -0.38 7.97
CA LYS A 221 -8.76 0.52 7.72
C LYS A 221 -9.07 2.00 7.90
N THR A 222 -10.19 2.47 7.35
CA THR A 222 -10.60 3.87 7.42
C THR A 222 -10.92 4.33 8.84
N ALA A 223 -11.49 3.45 9.67
CA ALA A 223 -11.81 3.74 11.06
C ALA A 223 -10.52 3.76 11.92
N LEU A 224 -9.62 2.81 11.70
CA LEU A 224 -8.31 2.77 12.35
C LEU A 224 -7.47 4.01 12.04
N GLN A 225 -7.36 4.37 10.75
CA GLN A 225 -6.60 5.55 10.32
C GLN A 225 -7.13 6.83 10.95
N ARG A 226 -8.47 6.97 11.03
CA ARG A 226 -9.08 8.11 11.70
C ARG A 226 -8.69 8.17 13.17
N LEU A 227 -8.72 7.04 13.88
CA LEU A 227 -8.31 7.01 15.29
C LEU A 227 -6.83 7.39 15.45
N MET A 228 -5.95 6.95 14.54
CA MET A 228 -4.54 7.37 14.54
C MET A 228 -4.37 8.88 14.27
N ASP A 229 -5.24 9.48 13.47
CA ASP A 229 -5.22 10.92 13.19
C ASP A 229 -5.77 11.75 14.36
N THR A 230 -6.76 11.25 15.09
CA THR A 230 -7.39 11.96 16.22
C THR A 230 -6.71 11.70 17.57
N SER A 231 -6.04 10.55 17.74
CA SER A 231 -5.42 10.15 19.00
C SER A 231 -3.91 9.90 18.84
N PRO A 232 -3.06 10.88 19.22
CA PRO A 232 -1.60 10.73 19.16
C PRO A 232 -1.06 9.60 20.03
N SER A 233 -1.70 9.32 21.19
CA SER A 233 -1.32 8.21 22.07
C SER A 233 -1.54 6.87 21.36
N PHE A 234 -2.72 6.67 20.76
CA PHE A 234 -3.01 5.48 19.96
C PHE A 234 -2.03 5.31 18.81
N LYS A 235 -1.77 6.38 18.05
CA LYS A 235 -0.83 6.34 16.93
C LYS A 235 0.57 5.91 17.36
N THR A 236 1.08 6.48 18.46
CA THR A 236 2.41 6.13 18.97
C THR A 236 2.48 4.66 19.38
N THR A 237 1.47 4.18 20.10
CA THR A 237 1.33 2.76 20.49
C THR A 237 1.26 1.85 19.26
N MET A 238 0.44 2.19 18.28
CA MET A 238 0.33 1.45 17.03
C MET A 238 1.63 1.44 16.23
N ASP A 239 2.31 2.57 16.10
CA ASP A 239 3.58 2.68 15.36
C ASP A 239 4.69 1.87 16.04
N GLU A 240 4.72 1.80 17.37
CA GLU A 240 5.62 0.94 18.14
C GLU A 240 5.30 -0.54 17.96
N LEU A 241 4.02 -0.92 18.10
CA LEU A 241 3.58 -2.31 17.93
C LEU A 241 3.78 -2.81 16.50
N TYR A 242 3.50 -1.95 15.51
CA TYR A 242 3.79 -2.19 14.11
C TYR A 242 5.28 -2.42 13.88
N ARG A 243 6.14 -1.53 14.41
CA ARG A 243 7.59 -1.72 14.32
C ARG A 243 7.98 -3.06 14.91
N ARG A 244 7.55 -3.35 16.14
CA ARG A 244 7.86 -4.61 16.82
C ARG A 244 7.40 -5.83 16.01
N ARG A 245 6.16 -5.86 15.51
CA ARG A 245 5.62 -7.02 14.77
C ARG A 245 6.10 -7.15 13.34
N ALA A 246 6.38 -6.04 12.67
CA ALA A 246 7.04 -6.07 11.38
C ALA A 246 8.40 -6.76 11.50
N LEU A 247 9.15 -6.48 12.56
CA LEU A 247 10.42 -7.17 12.84
C LEU A 247 10.23 -8.69 12.98
N PHE A 248 9.23 -9.13 13.73
CA PHE A 248 8.91 -10.56 13.91
C PHE A 248 8.45 -11.27 12.64
N THR A 249 7.77 -10.54 11.75
CA THR A 249 7.21 -11.12 10.52
C THR A 249 8.27 -11.57 9.54
N TYR A 250 9.31 -10.75 9.35
CA TYR A 250 10.41 -11.09 8.45
C TYR A 250 11.40 -12.07 9.08
N ALA A 251 11.53 -12.03 10.40
CA ALA A 251 12.37 -12.96 11.16
C ALA A 251 11.95 -14.42 11.02
N ARG A 252 10.64 -14.69 11.12
CA ARG A 252 10.13 -16.07 11.12
C ARG A 252 10.00 -16.68 9.73
N ARG A 253 10.47 -16.02 8.67
CA ARG A 253 10.65 -16.74 7.40
C ARG A 253 11.65 -17.87 7.64
N PRO A 254 11.35 -19.11 7.23
CA PRO A 254 12.15 -20.28 7.56
C PRO A 254 13.64 -20.16 7.18
N ASP A 255 13.93 -19.36 6.16
CA ASP A 255 15.23 -19.06 5.58
C ASP A 255 16.07 -18.03 6.35
N VAL A 256 15.49 -17.27 7.30
CA VAL A 256 16.17 -16.16 8.01
C VAL A 256 16.34 -16.41 9.50
N LEU A 257 15.29 -16.60 10.30
CA LEU A 257 15.43 -16.96 11.74
C LEU A 257 14.48 -18.09 12.14
N GLY A 258 13.86 -18.79 11.20
CA GLY A 258 12.88 -19.85 11.50
C GLY A 258 13.44 -21.05 12.30
N GLY A 259 14.77 -21.22 12.35
CA GLY A 259 15.42 -22.21 13.21
C GLY A 259 15.52 -21.79 14.70
N PHE A 260 15.26 -20.54 15.03
CA PHE A 260 15.34 -20.02 16.40
C PHE A 260 13.98 -20.16 17.13
N PRO A 261 13.98 -20.51 18.43
CA PRO A 261 12.77 -20.48 19.23
C PRO A 261 12.27 -19.05 19.39
N GLU A 262 10.96 -18.88 19.62
CA GLU A 262 10.30 -17.58 19.73
C GLU A 262 11.02 -16.61 20.67
N GLN A 263 11.35 -17.07 21.88
CA GLN A 263 12.02 -16.26 22.89
C GLN A 263 13.38 -15.73 22.40
N ALA A 264 14.10 -16.48 21.58
CA ALA A 264 15.38 -16.05 21.02
C ALA A 264 15.20 -14.99 19.93
N VAL A 265 14.19 -15.16 19.07
CA VAL A 265 13.81 -14.16 18.08
C VAL A 265 13.37 -12.87 18.78
N GLU A 266 12.54 -12.98 19.81
CA GLU A 266 12.11 -11.82 20.61
C GLU A 266 13.27 -11.09 21.24
N GLU A 267 14.21 -11.85 21.80
CA GLU A 267 15.41 -11.27 22.37
C GLU A 267 16.23 -10.56 21.30
N ILE A 268 16.48 -11.17 20.14
CA ILE A 268 17.23 -10.55 19.02
C ILE A 268 16.62 -9.20 18.63
N PHE A 269 15.31 -9.13 18.48
CA PHE A 269 14.63 -7.90 18.05
C PHE A 269 14.36 -6.90 19.17
N SER A 270 14.52 -7.27 20.44
CA SER A 270 14.33 -6.36 21.58
C SER A 270 15.23 -5.12 21.54
N ARG A 271 16.39 -5.20 20.87
CA ARG A 271 17.33 -4.08 20.68
C ARG A 271 17.43 -3.62 19.23
N ALA A 272 16.57 -4.13 18.35
CA ALA A 272 16.60 -3.78 16.94
C ALA A 272 15.95 -2.40 16.70
N GLN A 273 16.49 -1.66 15.74
CA GLN A 273 16.00 -0.33 15.35
C GLN A 273 15.63 -0.31 13.88
N LEU A 274 14.52 0.35 13.56
CA LEU A 274 14.10 0.55 12.18
C LEU A 274 14.78 1.80 11.61
N ARG A 275 15.55 1.64 10.53
CA ARG A 275 16.25 2.74 9.85
C ARG A 275 15.70 2.93 8.43
N MET A 276 15.23 4.14 8.15
CA MET A 276 14.78 4.56 6.82
C MET A 276 15.95 5.18 6.05
N LEU A 277 16.27 4.63 4.88
CA LEU A 277 17.39 5.01 4.04
C LEU A 277 16.91 5.79 2.82
N ARG A 278 17.67 6.82 2.42
CA ARG A 278 17.47 7.54 1.16
C ARG A 278 18.24 6.87 0.04
N ALA A 279 17.79 7.06 -1.21
CA ALA A 279 18.56 6.63 -2.37
C ALA A 279 19.94 7.32 -2.37
N GLY A 280 21.00 6.55 -2.60
CA GLY A 280 22.40 6.94 -2.52
C GLY A 280 23.03 6.85 -1.13
N GLU A 281 22.27 6.54 -0.07
CA GLU A 281 22.80 6.45 1.29
C GLU A 281 23.60 5.15 1.49
N VAL A 282 24.84 5.28 1.97
CA VAL A 282 25.72 4.14 2.29
C VAL A 282 25.36 3.59 3.67
N VAL A 283 25.08 2.30 3.74
CA VAL A 283 24.76 1.59 5.00
C VAL A 283 26.02 1.05 5.63
N LEU A 284 26.87 0.44 4.81
CA LEU A 284 28.05 -0.30 5.23
C LEU A 284 29.15 -0.01 4.20
N LYS A 285 30.37 0.22 4.66
CA LYS A 285 31.51 0.56 3.81
C LYS A 285 32.54 -0.56 3.84
N GLU A 286 33.16 -0.82 2.70
CA GLU A 286 34.33 -1.69 2.59
C GLU A 286 35.41 -1.27 3.61
N ASP A 287 36.06 -2.27 4.21
CA ASP A 287 37.05 -2.18 5.28
C ASP A 287 36.57 -1.59 6.62
N ALA A 288 35.32 -1.15 6.72
CA ALA A 288 34.76 -0.70 8.00
C ALA A 288 34.64 -1.90 8.96
N PRO A 289 34.93 -1.71 10.27
CA PRO A 289 34.84 -2.79 11.23
C PRO A 289 33.41 -3.32 11.35
N PRO A 290 33.22 -4.63 11.56
CA PRO A 290 31.89 -5.20 11.70
C PRO A 290 31.24 -4.70 13.00
N GLY A 291 30.01 -4.20 12.87
CA GLY A 291 29.26 -3.62 13.98
C GLY A 291 27.88 -4.22 14.12
N ASP A 292 26.98 -3.84 13.22
CA ASP A 292 25.56 -4.22 13.26
C ASP A 292 25.20 -5.22 12.16
N VAL A 293 24.13 -5.97 12.40
CA VAL A 293 23.50 -6.86 11.43
C VAL A 293 22.27 -6.16 10.86
N TYR A 294 22.04 -6.31 9.56
CA TYR A 294 20.96 -5.62 8.85
C TYR A 294 20.02 -6.63 8.20
N LEU A 295 18.72 -6.44 8.36
CA LEU A 295 17.67 -7.18 7.64
C LEU A 295 16.89 -6.22 6.75
N VAL A 296 16.84 -6.49 5.45
CA VAL A 296 16.14 -5.63 4.50
C VAL A 296 14.64 -5.88 4.59
N ARG A 297 13.89 -4.81 4.85
CA ARG A 297 12.43 -4.87 4.93
C ARG A 297 11.76 -4.36 3.66
N THR A 298 12.28 -3.28 3.09
CA THR A 298 11.80 -2.75 1.80
C THR A 298 12.94 -2.08 1.03
N GLY A 299 12.85 -2.07 -0.30
CA GLY A 299 13.80 -1.40 -1.19
C GLY A 299 14.95 -2.31 -1.66
N PHE A 300 15.84 -1.72 -2.45
CA PHE A 300 17.01 -2.39 -3.02
C PHE A 300 18.30 -1.73 -2.52
N LEU A 301 19.25 -2.55 -2.10
CA LEU A 301 20.59 -2.10 -1.74
C LEU A 301 21.61 -2.73 -2.70
N LYS A 302 22.38 -1.89 -3.37
CA LYS A 302 23.50 -2.29 -4.24
C LYS A 302 24.69 -2.68 -3.36
N VAL A 303 25.25 -3.86 -3.63
CA VAL A 303 26.52 -4.30 -3.06
C VAL A 303 27.59 -4.10 -4.11
N SER A 304 28.62 -3.31 -3.80
CA SER A 304 29.71 -3.03 -4.72
C SER A 304 31.06 -3.09 -4.03
N ARG A 305 32.09 -3.43 -4.81
CA ARG A 305 33.49 -3.33 -4.42
C ARG A 305 34.20 -2.35 -5.34
N ARG A 306 35.16 -1.61 -4.79
CA ARG A 306 36.02 -0.75 -5.58
C ARG A 306 37.08 -1.60 -6.29
N VAL A 307 37.12 -1.57 -7.62
CA VAL A 307 38.13 -2.27 -8.44
C VAL A 307 39.33 -1.36 -8.70
N ASP A 308 39.06 -0.10 -9.09
CA ASP A 308 40.06 0.94 -9.33
C ASP A 308 39.60 2.28 -8.71
N ALA A 309 40.40 3.36 -8.83
CA ALA A 309 40.05 4.69 -8.31
C ALA A 309 38.73 5.28 -8.87
N GLU A 310 38.31 4.85 -10.08
CA GLU A 310 37.10 5.35 -10.74
C GLU A 310 36.05 4.26 -11.04
N ARG A 311 36.34 2.98 -10.78
CA ARG A 311 35.46 1.86 -11.16
C ARG A 311 35.00 1.06 -9.95
N GLU A 312 33.68 1.05 -9.75
CA GLU A 312 32.99 0.15 -8.83
C GLU A 312 32.44 -1.05 -9.60
N ALA A 313 32.74 -2.27 -9.15
CA ALA A 313 32.06 -3.47 -9.62
C ALA A 313 30.86 -3.75 -8.72
N VAL A 314 29.67 -3.89 -9.32
CA VAL A 314 28.49 -4.37 -8.60
C VAL A 314 28.59 -5.89 -8.46
N LEU A 315 28.47 -6.37 -7.23
CA LEU A 315 28.55 -7.79 -6.91
C LEU A 315 27.16 -8.43 -6.93
N VAL A 316 26.22 -7.83 -6.19
CA VAL A 316 24.85 -8.32 -6.02
C VAL A 316 23.95 -7.21 -5.45
N TYR A 317 22.65 -7.47 -5.36
CA TYR A 317 21.70 -6.63 -4.65
C TYR A 317 21.09 -7.35 -3.45
N PHE A 318 21.01 -6.66 -2.31
CA PHE A 318 20.14 -7.06 -1.23
C PHE A 318 18.72 -6.51 -1.46
N ARG A 319 17.73 -7.35 -1.18
CA ARG A 319 16.30 -7.07 -1.27
C ARG A 319 15.59 -7.56 -0.01
N GLU A 320 14.30 -7.27 0.07
CA GLU A 320 13.45 -7.69 1.18
C GLU A 320 13.61 -9.17 1.56
N GLY A 321 13.88 -9.42 2.84
CA GLY A 321 14.18 -10.73 3.40
C GLY A 321 15.68 -11.01 3.56
N ASP A 322 16.54 -10.35 2.79
CA ASP A 322 17.98 -10.60 2.85
C ASP A 322 18.59 -10.04 4.13
N LEU A 323 19.47 -10.83 4.73
CA LEU A 323 20.24 -10.47 5.91
C LEU A 323 21.71 -10.23 5.51
N PHE A 324 22.32 -9.17 6.01
CA PHE A 324 23.70 -8.82 5.69
C PHE A 324 24.46 -8.17 6.85
N GLY A 325 25.79 -8.21 6.79
CA GLY A 325 26.68 -7.73 7.84
C GLY A 325 26.97 -8.79 8.90
N LEU A 326 26.40 -9.99 8.77
CA LEU A 326 26.54 -11.06 9.76
C LEU A 326 27.80 -11.92 9.53
N LEU A 327 28.18 -12.18 8.28
CA LEU A 327 29.34 -13.06 8.00
C LEU A 327 30.65 -12.55 8.62
N PRO A 328 30.98 -11.25 8.57
CA PRO A 328 32.18 -10.74 9.21
C PRO A 328 32.18 -10.93 10.74
N LEU A 329 31.01 -10.85 11.38
CA LEU A 329 30.86 -11.10 12.82
C LEU A 329 31.03 -12.59 13.16
N LEU A 330 30.46 -13.49 12.33
CA LEU A 330 30.53 -14.94 12.56
C LEU A 330 31.94 -15.50 12.36
N HIS A 331 32.68 -14.98 11.38
CA HIS A 331 34.03 -15.44 11.06
C HIS A 331 35.13 -14.65 11.78
N GLY A 332 34.79 -13.65 12.59
CA GLY A 332 35.78 -12.86 13.34
C GLY A 332 36.66 -11.99 12.45
N GLU A 333 36.09 -11.42 11.40
CA GLU A 333 36.82 -10.61 10.42
C GLU A 333 37.05 -9.18 10.91
N ARG A 334 38.10 -8.54 10.39
CA ARG A 334 38.49 -7.18 10.82
C ARG A 334 37.73 -6.06 10.14
N GLY A 335 37.08 -6.35 9.01
CA GLY A 335 36.31 -5.36 8.26
C GLY A 335 35.40 -6.00 7.22
N HIS A 336 34.46 -5.22 6.72
CA HIS A 336 33.56 -5.66 5.66
C HIS A 336 34.27 -5.73 4.30
N ALA A 337 33.97 -6.75 3.52
CA ALA A 337 34.66 -6.99 2.26
C ALA A 337 34.03 -6.28 1.04
N TYR A 338 32.96 -5.51 1.25
CA TYR A 338 32.23 -4.78 0.22
C TYR A 338 31.53 -3.56 0.82
N THR A 339 31.05 -2.66 -0.04
CA THR A 339 30.22 -1.51 0.32
C THR A 339 28.75 -1.80 -0.03
N VAL A 340 27.82 -1.39 0.83
CA VAL A 340 26.37 -1.51 0.62
C VAL A 340 25.74 -0.12 0.61
N LEU A 341 25.02 0.22 -0.47
CA LEU A 341 24.32 1.49 -0.61
C LEU A 341 22.88 1.30 -1.08
N ALA A 342 21.96 2.12 -0.59
CA ALA A 342 20.56 2.07 -0.97
C ALA A 342 20.37 2.66 -2.38
N THR A 343 19.88 1.88 -3.35
CA THR A 343 19.61 2.39 -4.70
C THR A 343 18.24 3.06 -4.78
N THR A 344 17.27 2.56 -4.03
CA THR A 344 15.95 3.16 -3.85
C THR A 344 15.81 3.70 -2.43
N ARG A 345 14.70 4.40 -2.14
CA ARG A 345 14.29 4.54 -0.74
C ARG A 345 14.13 3.13 -0.16
N ALA A 346 14.78 2.86 0.95
CA ALA A 346 14.83 1.54 1.55
C ALA A 346 14.57 1.64 3.05
N GLU A 347 14.15 0.53 3.63
CA GLU A 347 13.93 0.40 5.05
C GLU A 347 14.63 -0.87 5.51
N VAL A 348 15.52 -0.71 6.48
CA VAL A 348 16.30 -1.80 7.05
C VAL A 348 16.09 -1.85 8.54
N VAL A 349 16.12 -3.06 9.06
CA VAL A 349 16.18 -3.34 10.48
C VAL A 349 17.65 -3.43 10.85
N VAL A 350 18.08 -2.61 11.79
CA VAL A 350 19.43 -2.60 12.34
C VAL A 350 19.39 -3.36 13.65
N ILE A 351 20.16 -4.44 13.76
CA ILE A 351 20.27 -5.24 14.98
C ILE A 351 21.71 -5.11 15.49
N PRO A 352 21.93 -4.70 16.75
CA PRO A 352 23.28 -4.60 17.29
C PRO A 352 23.99 -5.96 17.21
N GLY A 353 25.15 -6.00 16.54
CA GLY A 353 25.81 -7.28 16.23
C GLY A 353 26.30 -8.02 17.47
N SER A 354 26.76 -7.29 18.49
CA SER A 354 27.12 -7.86 19.80
C SER A 354 25.95 -8.56 20.48
N HIS A 355 24.75 -7.99 20.35
CA HIS A 355 23.51 -8.55 20.88
C HIS A 355 23.09 -9.78 20.09
N PHE A 356 23.07 -9.68 18.76
CA PHE A 356 22.73 -10.80 17.87
C PHE A 356 23.65 -12.01 18.11
N PHE A 357 24.96 -11.78 18.18
CA PHE A 357 25.96 -12.82 18.44
C PHE A 357 25.78 -13.49 19.81
N ALA A 358 25.45 -12.71 20.85
CA ALA A 358 25.18 -13.25 22.19
C ALA A 358 23.95 -14.18 22.22
N VAL A 359 22.91 -13.85 21.45
CA VAL A 359 21.75 -14.75 21.31
C VAL A 359 22.12 -16.00 20.52
N MET A 360 22.79 -15.86 19.38
CA MET A 360 23.20 -17.00 18.55
C MET A 360 24.07 -18.01 19.31
N SER A 361 24.96 -17.53 20.18
CA SER A 361 25.86 -18.39 20.96
C SER A 361 25.12 -19.32 21.93
N ARG A 362 23.87 -18.99 22.31
CA ARG A 362 23.02 -19.83 23.17
C ARG A 362 22.23 -20.88 22.40
N TYR A 363 22.11 -20.77 21.08
CA TYR A 363 21.33 -21.67 20.23
C TYR A 363 22.17 -22.22 19.06
N PRO A 364 23.12 -23.14 19.33
CA PRO A 364 24.09 -23.60 18.32
C PRO A 364 23.43 -24.32 17.13
N ASN A 365 22.35 -25.07 17.35
CA ASN A 365 21.61 -25.74 16.26
C ASN A 365 20.92 -24.73 15.34
N ALA A 366 20.29 -23.70 15.92
CA ALA A 366 19.64 -22.62 15.18
C ALA A 366 20.66 -21.78 14.41
N ARG A 367 21.83 -21.54 15.01
CA ARG A 367 22.98 -20.91 14.36
C ARG A 367 23.45 -21.71 13.14
N ALA A 368 23.63 -23.01 13.27
CA ALA A 368 24.05 -23.85 12.14
C ALA A 368 23.01 -23.84 11.01
N ALA A 369 21.71 -23.86 11.35
CA ALA A 369 20.63 -23.74 10.38
C ALA A 369 20.63 -22.37 9.68
N LEU A 370 20.92 -21.29 10.40
CA LEU A 370 21.07 -19.95 9.83
C LEU A 370 22.28 -19.87 8.88
N GLU A 371 23.42 -20.37 9.32
CA GLU A 371 24.65 -20.41 8.52
C GLU A 371 24.51 -21.28 7.26
N ALA A 372 23.65 -22.30 7.28
CA ALA A 372 23.32 -23.13 6.12
C ALA A 372 22.11 -22.61 5.31
N GLY A 373 21.38 -21.62 5.83
CA GLY A 373 20.12 -21.14 5.28
C GLY A 373 20.28 -20.19 4.10
N GLN A 374 19.20 -20.04 3.33
CA GLN A 374 19.16 -19.17 2.15
C GLN A 374 19.21 -17.67 2.50
N GLY A 375 18.85 -17.26 3.73
CA GLY A 375 18.85 -15.86 4.15
C GLY A 375 20.24 -15.19 4.16
N LEU A 376 21.31 -15.99 4.21
CA LEU A 376 22.71 -15.52 4.05
C LEU A 376 23.31 -15.81 2.68
N GLU A 377 22.56 -16.43 1.77
CA GLU A 377 23.11 -16.85 0.48
C GLU A 377 23.57 -15.66 -0.35
N VAL A 378 22.81 -14.57 -0.34
CA VAL A 378 23.18 -13.33 -1.04
C VAL A 378 24.46 -12.73 -0.44
N GLU A 379 24.63 -12.76 0.87
CA GLU A 379 25.84 -12.29 1.55
C GLU A 379 27.05 -13.19 1.22
N ARG A 380 26.82 -14.50 1.14
CA ARG A 380 27.84 -15.50 0.76
C ARG A 380 28.28 -15.30 -0.68
N VAL A 381 27.35 -15.04 -1.60
CA VAL A 381 27.63 -14.72 -3.01
C VAL A 381 28.41 -13.42 -3.12
N ALA A 382 27.99 -12.37 -2.41
CA ALA A 382 28.73 -11.09 -2.36
C ALA A 382 30.17 -11.31 -1.92
N ARG A 383 30.37 -12.15 -0.91
CA ARG A 383 31.69 -12.51 -0.37
C ARG A 383 32.48 -13.42 -1.31
N SER A 384 31.88 -14.42 -1.95
CA SER A 384 32.60 -15.35 -2.85
C SER A 384 32.98 -14.69 -4.16
N ALA A 385 32.17 -13.73 -4.64
CA ALA A 385 32.46 -12.92 -5.82
C ALA A 385 33.76 -12.11 -5.69
N LEU A 386 34.28 -11.95 -4.47
CA LEU A 386 35.59 -11.34 -4.22
C LEU A 386 36.76 -12.17 -4.78
N PHE A 387 36.58 -13.49 -4.86
CA PHE A 387 37.59 -14.46 -5.27
C PHE A 387 37.43 -14.95 -6.71
N SER A 388 36.38 -14.50 -7.43
CA SER A 388 36.24 -14.72 -8.86
C SER A 388 36.92 -13.59 -9.64
N PRO A 389 37.71 -13.88 -10.70
CA PRO A 389 38.21 -12.82 -11.57
C PRO A 389 37.03 -12.05 -12.17
N PRO A 390 37.16 -10.71 -12.36
CA PRO A 390 36.13 -9.96 -13.06
C PRO A 390 35.87 -10.63 -14.40
N SER A 391 34.61 -10.96 -14.69
CA SER A 391 34.25 -11.53 -15.99
C SER A 391 34.79 -10.61 -17.09
N PRO A 392 35.42 -11.16 -18.15
CA PRO A 392 36.01 -10.35 -19.21
C PRO A 392 34.93 -9.42 -19.80
N ALA A 393 35.35 -8.19 -20.13
CA ALA A 393 34.49 -7.17 -20.72
C ALA A 393 33.63 -7.78 -21.84
N LEU A 394 32.31 -7.69 -21.64
CA LEU A 394 31.31 -8.40 -22.43
C LEU A 394 31.30 -7.94 -23.90
N GLY A 395 31.08 -8.89 -24.81
CA GLY A 395 31.07 -8.66 -26.26
C GLY A 395 29.72 -8.20 -26.80
N PRO A 396 29.60 -7.92 -28.11
CA PRO A 396 28.39 -7.33 -28.71
C PRO A 396 27.11 -8.19 -28.64
N LYS A 397 27.23 -9.51 -28.46
CA LYS A 397 26.09 -10.42 -28.26
C LYS A 397 25.53 -10.40 -26.83
N ASP A 398 26.22 -9.73 -25.91
CA ASP A 398 25.85 -9.61 -24.52
C ASP A 398 25.11 -8.31 -24.19
N ALA A 399 24.89 -7.41 -25.17
CA ALA A 399 24.18 -6.15 -24.96
C ALA A 399 22.74 -6.38 -24.47
N THR A 400 22.05 -7.37 -25.02
CA THR A 400 20.71 -7.83 -24.59
C THR A 400 20.72 -8.28 -23.11
N ARG A 401 21.81 -8.91 -22.66
CA ARG A 401 22.01 -9.43 -21.30
C ARG A 401 22.45 -8.33 -20.31
N ALA A 402 23.17 -7.32 -20.79
CA ALA A 402 23.50 -6.10 -20.05
C ALA A 402 22.28 -5.18 -19.85
N VAL A 403 21.35 -5.14 -20.80
CA VAL A 403 20.11 -4.36 -20.72
C VAL A 403 19.10 -4.99 -19.75
N MET A 404 19.10 -6.32 -19.65
CA MET A 404 18.33 -7.11 -18.68
C MET A 404 19.10 -7.35 -17.37
N SER A 405 20.22 -6.64 -17.14
CA SER A 405 20.97 -6.76 -15.90
C SER A 405 20.16 -6.19 -14.73
N MET A 406 20.33 -6.79 -13.56
CA MET A 406 19.70 -6.30 -12.34
C MET A 406 20.08 -4.84 -12.07
N ASP A 407 21.29 -4.43 -12.43
CA ASP A 407 21.76 -3.04 -12.29
C ASP A 407 20.84 -2.05 -13.01
N VAL A 408 20.61 -2.30 -14.30
CA VAL A 408 19.78 -1.44 -15.16
C VAL A 408 18.33 -1.49 -14.70
N LEU A 409 17.81 -2.66 -14.33
CA LEU A 409 16.44 -2.82 -13.87
C LEU A 409 16.20 -2.09 -12.54
N VAL A 410 17.14 -2.13 -11.60
CA VAL A 410 17.02 -1.43 -10.31
C VAL A 410 17.18 0.08 -10.50
N GLU A 411 18.20 0.55 -11.22
CA GLU A 411 18.43 1.99 -11.45
C GLU A 411 17.29 2.68 -12.20
N LYS A 412 16.66 1.96 -13.13
CA LYS A 412 15.52 2.49 -13.90
C LYS A 412 14.17 2.21 -13.22
N GLY A 413 14.18 1.68 -12.00
CA GLY A 413 12.99 1.44 -11.16
C GLY A 413 12.08 0.32 -11.66
N LEU A 414 12.56 -0.55 -12.55
CA LEU A 414 11.86 -1.71 -13.08
C LEU A 414 11.85 -2.89 -12.11
N ALA A 415 12.87 -3.03 -11.26
CA ALA A 415 13.01 -4.12 -10.29
C ALA A 415 11.91 -4.16 -9.21
N THR A 416 11.14 -3.07 -9.04
CA THR A 416 9.99 -3.02 -8.11
C THR A 416 8.75 -3.76 -8.62
N GLY A 417 8.71 -4.09 -9.92
CA GLY A 417 7.63 -4.89 -10.49
C GLY A 417 7.83 -6.38 -10.19
N SER A 418 6.75 -7.11 -9.91
CA SER A 418 6.75 -8.58 -9.94
C SER A 418 6.57 -9.11 -11.36
N GLU A 419 5.96 -8.31 -12.23
CA GLU A 419 5.69 -8.68 -13.62
C GLU A 419 5.81 -7.44 -14.50
N VAL A 420 6.80 -7.43 -15.38
CA VAL A 420 7.09 -6.30 -16.29
C VAL A 420 6.96 -6.77 -17.73
N LEU A 421 6.10 -6.08 -18.50
CA LEU A 421 6.03 -6.29 -19.94
C LEU A 421 7.26 -5.67 -20.60
N VAL A 422 7.91 -6.45 -21.46
CA VAL A 422 9.03 -6.07 -22.31
C VAL A 422 8.60 -6.23 -23.76
N VAL A 423 8.96 -5.26 -24.60
CA VAL A 423 8.80 -5.34 -26.05
C VAL A 423 10.15 -5.16 -26.71
N ASP A 424 10.62 -6.19 -27.41
CA ASP A 424 11.82 -6.13 -28.26
C ASP A 424 11.49 -5.35 -29.53
N THR A 425 12.07 -4.16 -29.70
CA THR A 425 11.84 -3.29 -30.85
C THR A 425 12.56 -3.74 -32.12
N ASN A 426 13.55 -4.64 -32.03
CA ASN A 426 14.19 -5.24 -33.21
C ASN A 426 13.29 -6.31 -33.83
N VAL A 427 12.49 -7.00 -33.02
CA VAL A 427 11.52 -8.01 -33.47
C VAL A 427 10.13 -7.39 -33.72
N CYS A 428 9.78 -6.33 -32.99
CA CYS A 428 8.47 -5.72 -33.07
C CYS A 428 8.23 -5.03 -34.42
N VAL A 429 7.26 -5.56 -35.17
CA VAL A 429 6.77 -4.95 -36.42
C VAL A 429 5.75 -3.82 -36.20
N ASN A 430 5.60 -3.34 -34.95
CA ASN A 430 4.69 -2.27 -34.55
C ASN A 430 3.21 -2.44 -35.01
N CYS A 431 2.72 -3.68 -35.10
CA CYS A 431 1.37 -4.00 -35.56
C CYS A 431 0.24 -3.60 -34.58
N GLN A 432 0.56 -3.15 -33.36
CA GLN A 432 -0.39 -2.77 -32.30
C GLN A 432 -1.32 -3.87 -31.78
N ASN A 433 -1.18 -5.13 -32.22
CA ASN A 433 -2.02 -6.24 -31.77
C ASN A 433 -2.05 -6.45 -30.25
N CYS A 434 -0.94 -6.18 -29.54
CA CYS A 434 -0.88 -6.27 -28.08
C CYS A 434 -1.77 -5.22 -27.38
N VAL A 435 -1.88 -4.01 -27.96
CA VAL A 435 -2.74 -2.93 -27.47
C VAL A 435 -4.20 -3.27 -27.76
N ASP A 436 -4.49 -3.72 -28.99
CA ASP A 436 -5.85 -4.07 -29.41
C ASP A 436 -6.40 -5.30 -28.69
N ALA A 437 -5.57 -6.30 -28.44
CA ALA A 437 -5.95 -7.47 -27.64
C ALA A 437 -6.25 -7.10 -26.18
N CYS A 438 -5.44 -6.22 -25.59
CA CYS A 438 -5.73 -5.65 -24.27
C CYS A 438 -7.08 -4.90 -24.27
N ALA A 439 -7.33 -4.09 -25.29
CA ALA A 439 -8.57 -3.34 -25.46
C ALA A 439 -9.78 -4.25 -25.65
N ARG A 440 -9.67 -5.29 -26.48
CA ARG A 440 -10.73 -6.29 -26.72
C ARG A 440 -11.07 -7.06 -25.44
N ARG A 441 -10.06 -7.55 -24.72
CA ARG A 441 -10.26 -8.33 -23.49
C ARG A 441 -10.91 -7.51 -22.37
N HIS A 442 -10.51 -6.24 -22.24
CA HIS A 442 -10.94 -5.41 -21.13
C HIS A 442 -11.93 -4.28 -21.52
N LYS A 443 -12.44 -4.31 -22.75
CA LYS A 443 -13.35 -3.33 -23.37
C LYS A 443 -12.78 -1.92 -23.60
N TYR A 444 -11.56 -1.63 -23.16
CA TYR A 444 -10.83 -0.39 -23.42
C TYR A 444 -9.32 -0.61 -23.27
N GLY A 445 -8.50 0.09 -24.06
CA GLY A 445 -7.04 -0.10 -24.08
C GLY A 445 -6.39 0.38 -22.78
N ARG A 446 -5.78 -0.56 -22.04
CA ARG A 446 -4.98 -0.26 -20.84
C ARG A 446 -3.48 -0.19 -21.13
N LEU A 447 -3.04 -0.80 -22.23
CA LEU A 447 -1.65 -0.83 -22.67
C LEU A 447 -1.39 0.31 -23.64
N GLN A 448 -0.26 0.99 -23.46
CA GLN A 448 0.31 1.90 -24.43
C GLN A 448 1.78 1.51 -24.61
N LEU A 449 2.26 1.39 -25.85
CA LEU A 449 3.67 1.15 -26.16
C LEU A 449 4.50 2.43 -26.00
N ARG A 450 4.42 3.01 -24.80
CA ARG A 450 5.18 4.17 -24.35
C ARG A 450 5.76 3.85 -22.98
N GLY A 451 7.02 4.15 -22.79
CA GLY A 451 7.70 3.89 -21.53
C GLY A 451 9.20 4.06 -21.65
N LEU A 452 9.91 3.51 -20.68
CA LEU A 452 11.36 3.50 -20.68
C LEU A 452 11.85 2.63 -21.83
N GLN A 453 12.72 3.18 -22.66
CA GLN A 453 13.46 2.43 -23.66
C GLN A 453 14.89 2.28 -23.18
N VAL A 454 15.38 1.04 -23.13
CA VAL A 454 16.77 0.72 -22.88
C VAL A 454 17.25 -0.13 -24.06
N ASP A 455 18.17 0.44 -24.83
CA ASP A 455 18.62 -0.16 -26.10
C ASP A 455 17.42 -0.51 -27.01
N HIS A 456 17.31 -1.76 -27.47
CA HIS A 456 16.20 -2.27 -28.28
C HIS A 456 15.03 -2.82 -27.46
N PHE A 457 15.01 -2.63 -26.13
CA PHE A 457 13.90 -3.06 -25.29
C PHE A 457 13.07 -1.89 -24.80
N LEU A 458 11.76 -1.97 -25.04
CA LEU A 458 10.76 -1.04 -24.53
C LEU A 458 10.05 -1.65 -23.32
N PHE A 459 9.96 -0.88 -22.24
CA PHE A 459 9.28 -1.22 -21.00
C PHE A 459 8.06 -0.32 -20.77
N PRO A 460 6.86 -0.71 -21.27
CA PRO A 460 5.65 0.09 -21.17
C PRO A 460 5.27 0.47 -19.73
N THR A 461 4.99 1.76 -19.50
CA THR A 461 4.69 2.28 -18.15
C THR A 461 3.40 1.67 -17.57
N ALA A 462 2.39 1.46 -18.40
CA ALA A 462 1.06 1.01 -17.97
C ALA A 462 1.01 -0.47 -17.53
N CYS A 463 2.02 -1.26 -17.89
CA CYS A 463 2.06 -2.71 -17.69
C CYS A 463 3.11 -3.19 -16.69
N ARG A 464 3.62 -2.27 -15.86
CA ARG A 464 4.45 -2.59 -14.69
C ARG A 464 3.54 -2.97 -13.52
N HIS A 465 3.47 -4.26 -13.20
CA HIS A 465 2.72 -4.70 -12.02
C HIS A 465 3.65 -4.65 -10.80
N CYS A 466 3.36 -3.72 -9.89
CA CYS A 466 3.96 -3.73 -8.56
C CYS A 466 3.01 -4.50 -7.67
N GLU A 467 3.51 -5.50 -6.97
CA GLU A 467 2.75 -6.25 -5.98
C GLU A 467 2.32 -5.37 -4.79
N ARG A 468 3.04 -4.25 -4.57
CA ARG A 468 2.80 -3.26 -3.52
C ARG A 468 2.07 -2.02 -4.04
N PRO A 469 0.87 -1.70 -3.51
CA PRO A 469 0.12 -0.53 -3.95
C PRO A 469 0.65 0.84 -3.44
N GLY A 470 1.68 0.84 -2.58
CA GLY A 470 2.16 2.04 -1.87
C GLY A 470 3.47 2.67 -2.35
N VAL A 471 4.24 2.04 -3.24
CA VAL A 471 5.52 2.60 -3.70
C VAL A 471 5.30 3.32 -5.04
N PRO A 472 5.37 4.66 -5.11
CA PRO A 472 5.34 5.34 -6.40
C PRO A 472 6.59 4.92 -7.19
N PRO A 473 6.48 4.62 -8.50
CA PRO A 473 7.66 4.53 -9.35
C PRO A 473 8.29 5.93 -9.41
N VAL A 474 9.35 6.15 -8.63
CA VAL A 474 10.13 7.39 -8.70
C VAL A 474 11.00 7.32 -9.94
N GLN A 475 10.60 8.03 -10.98
CA GLN A 475 11.49 8.86 -11.79
C GLN A 475 10.61 9.87 -12.56
N ARG A 476 10.66 11.14 -12.13
CA ARG A 476 10.25 12.28 -12.97
C ARG A 476 11.26 12.38 -14.12
N GLN A 477 11.05 11.67 -15.22
CA GLN A 477 11.73 12.03 -16.47
C GLN A 477 11.05 13.29 -17.02
N ARG A 478 11.71 14.44 -16.83
CA ARG A 478 11.40 15.68 -17.54
C ARG A 478 11.73 15.46 -19.02
N HIS A 479 10.77 15.04 -19.83
CA HIS A 479 10.90 15.16 -21.28
C HIS A 479 10.20 16.44 -21.75
N ARG A 480 11.02 17.42 -22.15
CA ARG A 480 10.63 18.61 -22.92
C ARG A 480 10.14 18.17 -24.30
N SER A 481 8.85 17.89 -24.45
CA SER A 481 8.14 17.95 -25.76
C SER A 481 6.61 17.76 -25.64
N LEU A 482 6.02 18.13 -24.51
CA LEU A 482 4.60 18.45 -24.44
C LEU A 482 4.52 19.94 -24.11
N ALA A 483 3.91 20.72 -25.00
CA ALA A 483 3.68 22.12 -24.80
C ALA A 483 2.96 22.34 -23.47
N GLU A 484 3.70 22.83 -22.48
CA GLU A 484 3.17 23.34 -21.22
C GLU A 484 2.30 24.55 -21.55
N ARG A 485 0.98 24.36 -21.61
CA ARG A 485 0.08 25.46 -21.21
C ARG A 485 0.24 25.60 -19.70
N ARG A 486 1.07 26.57 -19.33
CA ARG A 486 1.27 27.05 -17.97
C ARG A 486 -0.04 27.69 -17.49
N ASP A 487 -0.85 26.95 -16.74
CA ASP A 487 -1.71 27.55 -15.74
C ASP A 487 -1.00 27.50 -14.40
N HIS A 488 -0.78 28.69 -13.84
CA HIS A 488 -0.13 28.91 -12.56
C HIS A 488 -1.00 28.35 -11.42
N HIS A 489 -0.70 27.13 -10.96
CA HIS A 489 -1.06 26.71 -9.61
C HIS A 489 0.19 26.72 -8.72
N ARG A 490 0.33 27.82 -7.95
CA ARG A 490 1.09 27.83 -6.69
C ARG A 490 0.16 27.31 -5.60
N GLY A 491 0.58 26.26 -4.89
CA GLY A 491 -0.18 25.60 -3.84
C GLY A 491 0.00 24.09 -3.91
N GLY A 492 1.21 23.61 -3.58
CA GLY A 492 1.58 22.20 -3.74
C GLY A 492 0.89 21.31 -2.71
N GLN A 493 0.05 20.38 -3.19
CA GLN A 493 -0.17 19.09 -2.55
C GLN A 493 -0.12 17.98 -3.59
N LEU A 494 0.81 17.06 -3.39
CA LEU A 494 1.07 15.89 -4.23
C LEU A 494 -0.14 14.95 -4.23
N HIS A 495 -0.78 14.75 -5.39
CA HIS A 495 -1.61 13.59 -5.61
C HIS A 495 -0.77 12.31 -5.45
N ARG A 496 -0.90 11.64 -4.29
CA ARG A 496 -0.46 10.26 -4.11
C ARG A 496 -1.25 9.39 -5.09
N LEU A 497 -0.59 8.96 -6.16
CA LEU A 497 -1.06 7.88 -7.05
C LEU A 497 -1.21 6.61 -6.21
N ARG A 498 -2.41 6.39 -5.65
CA ARG A 498 -2.82 5.12 -5.06
C ARG A 498 -2.81 4.07 -6.18
N CYS A 499 -1.84 3.15 -6.17
CA CYS A 499 -2.10 1.85 -6.78
C CYS A 499 -3.17 1.20 -5.90
N VAL A 500 -4.21 0.63 -6.50
CA VAL A 500 -5.23 -0.13 -5.77
C VAL A 500 -5.55 -1.33 -6.64
N ARG A 501 -5.34 -2.55 -6.12
CA ARG A 501 -5.78 -3.82 -6.73
C ARG A 501 -7.32 -3.92 -6.85
N ARG A 502 -8.06 -2.91 -6.40
CA ARG A 502 -9.46 -2.62 -6.76
C ARG A 502 -9.53 -1.27 -7.48
N ALA A 503 -9.99 -1.30 -8.73
CA ALA A 503 -10.23 -0.12 -9.54
C ALA A 503 -11.03 0.96 -8.78
N MET A 504 -10.38 2.08 -8.44
CA MET A 504 -11.09 3.28 -7.99
C MET A 504 -11.49 4.10 -9.23
N PRO A 505 -12.78 4.42 -9.41
CA PRO A 505 -13.29 5.05 -10.62
C PRO A 505 -12.96 6.55 -10.67
N LEU A 506 -12.45 7.02 -11.82
CA LEU A 506 -12.48 8.44 -12.19
C LEU A 506 -13.78 8.75 -12.93
N ARG A 507 -14.59 9.70 -12.42
CA ARG A 507 -15.59 10.40 -13.22
C ARG A 507 -14.84 11.37 -14.14
N GLN A 508 -14.83 11.12 -15.44
CA GLN A 508 -14.49 12.15 -16.42
C GLN A 508 -15.72 13.01 -16.67
N HIS A 509 -15.70 14.27 -16.23
CA HIS A 509 -16.54 15.31 -16.81
C HIS A 509 -16.05 15.54 -18.23
N GLN A 510 -16.87 15.22 -19.23
CA GLN A 510 -16.66 15.73 -20.58
C GLN A 510 -17.08 17.20 -20.58
N HIS A 511 -16.11 18.10 -20.69
CA HIS A 511 -16.36 19.49 -21.05
C HIS A 511 -16.94 19.52 -22.46
N ALA A 512 -18.21 19.93 -22.58
CA ALA A 512 -18.73 20.42 -23.84
C ALA A 512 -18.01 21.73 -24.21
N PRO A 513 -17.62 21.94 -25.48
CA PRO A 513 -16.90 23.14 -25.88
C PRO A 513 -17.83 24.37 -25.78
N ARG A 514 -17.41 25.35 -24.97
CA ARG A 514 -17.96 26.71 -24.95
C ARG A 514 -17.68 27.37 -26.30
N ARG A 515 -18.71 27.71 -27.06
CA ARG A 515 -18.62 28.80 -28.05
C ARG A 515 -18.95 30.10 -27.34
N ALA A 516 -17.99 31.02 -27.35
CA ALA A 516 -18.16 32.40 -26.93
C ALA A 516 -18.84 33.19 -28.06
N ALA A 517 -19.80 34.04 -27.68
CA ALA A 517 -20.12 35.28 -28.37
C ALA A 517 -20.79 36.20 -27.33
N GLU A 518 -20.05 37.20 -26.88
CA GLU A 518 -20.58 38.37 -26.18
C GLU A 518 -21.24 39.30 -27.20
N ALA A 519 -22.41 39.86 -26.88
CA ALA A 519 -22.89 41.14 -27.39
C ALA A 519 -24.07 41.65 -26.53
N TYR A 520 -23.75 42.58 -25.63
CA TYR A 520 -24.39 43.87 -25.36
C TYR A 520 -25.84 44.19 -25.84
N LEU A 521 -26.59 44.83 -24.92
CA LEU A 521 -27.63 45.89 -25.06
C LEU A 521 -29.13 45.55 -24.96
N HIS A 522 -29.74 46.20 -23.94
CA HIS A 522 -31.08 46.80 -23.79
C HIS A 522 -32.40 46.01 -24.01
N GLY A 523 -33.32 46.20 -23.03
CA GLY A 523 -34.65 46.75 -23.33
C GLY A 523 -35.86 45.82 -23.23
N GLU A 524 -36.60 45.96 -22.13
CA GLU A 524 -38.07 46.08 -22.02
C GLU A 524 -39.06 45.12 -22.73
N ALA A 525 -39.95 44.60 -21.87
CA ALA A 525 -41.42 44.52 -21.99
C ALA A 525 -42.15 43.43 -22.81
N ASP A 526 -43.20 42.94 -22.12
CA ASP A 526 -44.47 42.38 -22.56
C ASP A 526 -44.62 40.93 -23.08
N GLY A 527 -45.35 40.14 -22.28
CA GLY A 527 -46.76 39.90 -22.65
C GLY A 527 -47.19 38.50 -23.11
N LEU A 528 -47.95 37.84 -22.21
CA LEU A 528 -49.09 36.93 -22.45
C LEU A 528 -48.91 35.51 -23.06
N LEU A 529 -49.33 34.54 -22.22
CA LEU A 529 -50.21 33.38 -22.48
C LEU A 529 -49.86 32.39 -23.61
N ALA A 530 -49.56 31.14 -23.24
CA ALA A 530 -50.54 30.04 -23.34
C ALA A 530 -49.93 28.71 -22.90
N ARG A 531 -50.57 28.08 -21.91
CA ARG A 531 -50.34 26.68 -21.54
C ARG A 531 -50.66 25.78 -22.73
N ARG A 532 -49.72 24.91 -23.11
CA ARG A 532 -50.03 23.60 -23.74
C ARG A 532 -49.36 22.49 -22.95
N PRO A 533 -50.10 21.45 -22.53
CA PRO A 533 -49.54 20.31 -21.81
C PRO A 533 -48.75 19.46 -22.80
N ARG A 534 -47.44 19.25 -22.54
CA ARG A 534 -46.67 18.27 -23.30
C ARG A 534 -47.05 16.87 -22.88
N ALA A 535 -47.54 16.13 -23.87
CA ALA A 535 -47.87 14.73 -23.82
C ALA A 535 -46.68 13.85 -23.38
N GLY A 536 -47.02 12.77 -22.68
CA GLY A 536 -46.27 11.51 -22.68
C GLY A 536 -44.82 11.58 -22.20
N ALA A 537 -44.61 11.63 -20.88
CA ALA A 537 -43.36 11.13 -20.32
C ALA A 537 -43.26 9.63 -20.64
N SER A 538 -42.48 9.28 -21.67
CA SER A 538 -42.06 7.89 -21.85
C SER A 538 -41.33 7.44 -20.58
N PRO A 539 -41.57 6.20 -20.08
CA PRO A 539 -40.84 5.68 -18.96
C PRO A 539 -39.35 5.76 -19.28
N ARG A 540 -38.57 6.43 -18.42
CA ARG A 540 -37.11 6.39 -18.53
C ARG A 540 -36.69 4.94 -18.35
N VAL A 541 -36.36 4.28 -19.46
CA VAL A 541 -35.67 2.99 -19.46
C VAL A 541 -34.48 3.14 -18.52
N ALA A 542 -34.44 2.33 -17.47
CA ALA A 542 -33.31 2.28 -16.54
C ALA A 542 -32.04 2.09 -17.36
N GLN A 543 -31.17 3.10 -17.37
CA GLN A 543 -29.89 2.98 -18.05
C GLN A 543 -29.13 1.83 -17.39
N PRO A 544 -28.56 0.89 -18.17
CA PRO A 544 -27.77 -0.18 -17.59
C PRO A 544 -26.61 0.45 -16.82
N GLU A 545 -26.42 0.00 -15.57
CA GLU A 545 -25.30 0.43 -14.75
C GLU A 545 -24.00 0.30 -15.55
N ARG A 546 -23.33 1.43 -15.80
CA ARG A 546 -22.08 1.44 -16.55
C ARG A 546 -21.04 0.65 -15.74
N PRO A 547 -20.41 -0.40 -16.30
CA PRO A 547 -19.41 -1.17 -15.58
C PRO A 547 -18.23 -0.28 -15.17
N ARG A 548 -17.77 -0.45 -13.92
CA ARG A 548 -16.69 0.32 -13.32
C ARG A 548 -15.35 0.07 -14.05
N LYS A 549 -14.51 1.11 -14.15
CA LYS A 549 -13.34 1.20 -15.04
C LYS A 549 -12.01 1.10 -14.25
N ALA A 550 -11.13 0.18 -14.60
CA ALA A 550 -9.76 0.06 -14.07
C ALA A 550 -8.74 0.84 -14.93
N VAL A 551 -7.89 1.67 -14.33
CA VAL A 551 -6.93 2.55 -15.02
C VAL A 551 -5.52 1.96 -15.19
N LYS A 552 -5.25 0.74 -14.71
CA LYS A 552 -3.94 0.06 -14.76
C LYS A 552 -4.08 -1.42 -15.15
N CYS A 553 -3.02 -2.01 -15.70
CA CYS A 553 -2.90 -3.44 -15.95
C CYS A 553 -3.06 -4.28 -14.67
N ASP A 554 -3.92 -5.29 -14.72
CA ASP A 554 -4.25 -6.27 -13.67
C ASP A 554 -3.75 -7.69 -14.01
N LEU A 555 -2.77 -7.80 -14.92
CA LEU A 555 -2.23 -9.07 -15.40
C LEU A 555 -3.26 -10.00 -16.04
N CYS A 556 -4.32 -9.44 -16.64
CA CYS A 556 -5.43 -10.25 -17.16
C CYS A 556 -6.03 -11.15 -16.07
N ALA A 557 -6.16 -10.65 -14.84
CA ALA A 557 -6.77 -11.39 -13.73
C ALA A 557 -8.09 -12.06 -14.15
N GLY A 558 -8.22 -13.36 -13.90
CA GLY A 558 -9.35 -14.19 -14.31
C GLY A 558 -9.22 -14.84 -15.70
N TYR A 559 -8.05 -14.75 -16.33
CA TYR A 559 -7.72 -15.43 -17.59
C TYR A 559 -6.41 -16.22 -17.43
N ASP A 560 -6.26 -17.29 -18.22
CA ASP A 560 -5.10 -18.18 -18.17
C ASP A 560 -3.89 -17.64 -18.97
N ASP A 561 -4.06 -16.55 -19.73
CA ASP A 561 -3.04 -15.96 -20.59
C ASP A 561 -2.97 -14.43 -20.49
N TYR A 562 -1.85 -13.86 -20.95
CA TYR A 562 -1.71 -12.40 -21.10
C TYR A 562 -2.04 -11.96 -22.52
N ALA A 563 -3.15 -11.24 -22.70
CA ALA A 563 -3.59 -10.73 -24.01
C ALA A 563 -2.50 -9.98 -24.79
N CYS A 564 -1.66 -9.22 -24.08
CA CYS A 564 -0.59 -8.44 -24.71
C CYS A 564 0.59 -9.30 -25.21
N VAL A 565 0.78 -10.49 -24.66
CA VAL A 565 1.81 -11.46 -25.05
C VAL A 565 1.24 -12.42 -26.11
N SER A 566 0.08 -13.02 -25.84
CA SER A 566 -0.54 -14.01 -26.73
C SER A 566 -0.96 -13.44 -28.10
N ALA A 567 -1.27 -12.14 -28.16
CA ALA A 567 -1.60 -11.47 -29.41
C ALA A 567 -0.37 -11.00 -30.22
N CYS A 568 0.86 -11.19 -29.72
CA CYS A 568 2.05 -10.80 -30.45
C CYS A 568 2.38 -11.84 -31.55
N PRO A 569 2.22 -11.52 -32.84
CA PRO A 569 2.38 -12.51 -33.91
C PRO A 569 3.84 -12.94 -34.13
N VAL A 570 4.78 -12.08 -33.70
CA VAL A 570 6.23 -12.25 -33.90
C VAL A 570 6.96 -12.58 -32.60
N GLY A 571 6.25 -12.73 -31.49
CA GLY A 571 6.85 -13.03 -30.19
C GLY A 571 7.69 -11.89 -29.57
N ALA A 572 7.59 -10.66 -30.11
CA ALA A 572 8.33 -9.50 -29.62
C ALA A 572 7.91 -9.02 -28.23
N ALA A 573 6.71 -9.35 -27.76
CA ALA A 573 6.19 -8.94 -26.45
C ALA A 573 6.18 -10.12 -25.47
N PHE A 574 6.87 -9.97 -24.35
CA PHE A 574 6.97 -11.00 -23.31
C PHE A 574 7.04 -10.37 -21.93
N ARG A 575 6.79 -11.16 -20.88
CA ARG A 575 6.89 -10.69 -19.49
C ARG A 575 8.10 -11.29 -18.81
N ILE A 576 8.71 -10.50 -17.93
CA ILE A 576 9.79 -10.92 -17.06
C ILE A 576 9.39 -10.64 -15.61
N ASP A 577 9.82 -11.51 -14.70
CA ASP A 577 9.93 -11.19 -13.28
C ASP A 577 11.34 -10.67 -13.02
N PRO A 578 11.52 -9.37 -12.75
CA PRO A 578 12.83 -8.82 -12.39
C PRO A 578 13.46 -9.49 -11.16
N ARG A 579 12.68 -10.17 -10.31
CA ARG A 579 13.15 -10.82 -9.08
C ARG A 579 13.76 -12.20 -9.33
N SER A 580 13.49 -12.83 -10.48
CA SER A 580 14.05 -14.15 -10.82
C SER A 580 15.41 -14.05 -11.52
N ILE A 581 15.94 -12.85 -11.74
CA ILE A 581 17.23 -12.62 -12.40
C ILE A 581 18.32 -12.61 -11.32
N LEU A 582 18.81 -13.80 -10.94
CA LEU A 582 19.95 -13.95 -10.02
C LEU A 582 21.29 -13.79 -10.75
N PRO A 583 22.38 -13.34 -10.08
CA PRO A 583 23.71 -13.25 -10.67
C PRO A 583 24.26 -14.59 -11.17
N ALA A 584 23.90 -15.70 -10.52
CA ALA A 584 24.36 -17.05 -10.87
C ALA A 584 23.68 -17.62 -12.13
N ASP A 585 22.43 -17.22 -12.40
CA ASP A 585 21.65 -17.74 -13.54
C ASP A 585 21.98 -17.04 -14.85
N ALA A 586 22.81 -15.99 -14.83
CA ALA A 586 23.34 -15.41 -16.05
C ALA A 586 24.04 -16.51 -16.87
N ALA A 587 24.83 -17.39 -16.26
CA ALA A 587 25.53 -18.47 -16.95
C ALA A 587 24.60 -19.57 -17.51
N GLN A 588 23.34 -19.67 -17.05
CA GLN A 588 22.40 -20.74 -17.39
C GLN A 588 21.08 -20.27 -18.01
N LEU A 589 20.97 -19.03 -18.48
CA LEU A 589 19.86 -18.55 -19.32
C LEU A 589 19.92 -19.13 -20.76
N GLY A 590 19.94 -20.46 -20.86
CA GLY A 590 19.25 -21.15 -21.93
C GLY A 590 17.76 -21.01 -21.66
N LEU A 591 17.07 -20.20 -22.47
CA LEU A 591 15.63 -20.00 -22.45
C LEU A 591 14.88 -21.35 -22.40
N ALA A 592 14.56 -21.84 -21.21
CA ALA A 592 13.49 -22.81 -21.02
C ALA A 592 12.17 -22.05 -21.20
N MET A 593 11.82 -21.81 -22.46
CA MET A 593 10.49 -21.35 -22.84
C MET A 593 9.49 -22.36 -22.28
N LYS A 594 8.66 -21.96 -21.30
CA LYS A 594 7.37 -22.62 -21.05
C LYS A 594 6.50 -22.43 -22.30
N LYS A 595 6.73 -23.26 -23.32
CA LYS A 595 5.69 -23.65 -24.26
C LYS A 595 4.91 -24.75 -23.56
N GLU A 596 3.90 -24.37 -22.79
CA GLU A 596 2.78 -25.29 -22.56
C GLU A 596 2.09 -25.52 -23.91
N GLY A 597 1.83 -26.79 -24.18
CA GLY A 597 1.75 -27.37 -25.51
C GLY A 597 0.53 -26.99 -26.35
N ARG A 598 0.72 -27.16 -27.65
CA ARG A 598 -0.33 -27.58 -28.58
C ARG A 598 0.03 -28.96 -29.09
#